data_AF-A0A2N3K3E7-F1
#
_entry.id   AF-A0A2N3K3E7-F1
#
_cell.length_a   1.000
_cell.length_b   1.000
_cell.length_c   1.000
_cell.angle_alpha   90.00
_cell.angle_beta   90.00
_cell.angle_gamma   90.00
#
_symmetry.space_group_name_H-M   'P 1'
#
loop_
_entity.id
_entity.type
_entity.pdbx_description
1 polymer ?
#
loop_
_entity_poly.entity_id
_entity_poly.type
_entity_poly.pdbx_seq_one_letter_code
_entity_poly.pdbx_strand_id
1 'polypeptide(L)'
;MSVGEEIRAEQATPQQSLATSAARNLATTTKSVPQMQEISSRWLLRTLPWVDVQGGTYRVNRRLSYSVGDGRVTFVKTGDRVQVIPAELGELPALRDFQEQDVLGELASRCEQREFEAGETLASFGSPTDAVFLLAHGRVEKIGTGPYGDDSVLGVLADGAYFGEQALTDPEAIWEYTARAATHCTVLVLPADQVAQVAERAEPLATHLRQLRALPQQRTNRYGEAPIDLSAGHVGEAVLPGTYVDYEASPREYELSVAQTVLRIHSRVADLYNQPMNQTEHQLRLTVEALKERQEHELINNREFGLLNNCEYDQRIQPHAGVPGPDDMDELLSRRRGSKLFLAHPRAIAAFGRECTRRGIYPESVEVAGNRVPAWRGVPIFPSNKIPVTEARTSSIICMRTGEEDQGVIGLRQSGIPDEIEPSLSVRFMGISEQAIISYLVTTYYSAAVLVPDALGVLENVEIGRWH
;
A
#
# COMPACT_ATOMS: atom_id res chain seq x y z
N MET A 1 -26.18 29.18 -82.28
CA MET A 1 -25.86 28.02 -81.43
C MET A 1 -24.53 28.32 -80.74
N SER A 2 -24.33 28.46 -79.43
CA SER A 2 -25.15 28.36 -78.22
C SER A 2 -24.21 28.77 -77.06
N VAL A 3 -24.63 29.70 -76.20
CA VAL A 3 -24.48 29.74 -74.71
C VAL A 3 -23.07 29.53 -74.11
N GLY A 4 -22.47 30.55 -73.47
CA GLY A 4 -22.44 30.74 -72.01
C GLY A 4 -20.95 30.79 -71.58
N GLU A 5 -20.44 31.70 -70.76
CA GLU A 5 -20.79 32.01 -69.37
C GLU A 5 -20.41 33.46 -69.02
N GLU A 6 -21.33 34.13 -68.33
CA GLU A 6 -21.16 35.44 -67.72
C GLU A 6 -20.18 35.35 -66.54
N ILE A 7 -19.06 36.06 -66.62
CA ILE A 7 -18.27 36.40 -65.44
C ILE A 7 -19.10 37.45 -64.68
N ARG A 8 -19.93 36.98 -63.73
CA ARG A 8 -20.44 37.81 -62.65
C ARG A 8 -19.22 38.32 -61.87
N ALA A 9 -18.78 39.53 -62.18
CA ALA A 9 -18.00 40.32 -61.27
C ALA A 9 -18.88 40.59 -60.05
N GLU A 10 -18.74 39.78 -58.99
CA GLU A 10 -19.19 40.16 -57.67
C GLU A 10 -18.50 41.48 -57.32
N GLN A 11 -19.26 42.57 -57.44
CA GLN A 11 -18.89 43.86 -56.90
C GLN A 11 -18.75 43.69 -55.39
N ALA A 12 -17.52 43.49 -54.92
CA ALA A 12 -17.18 43.58 -53.52
C ALA A 12 -17.65 44.95 -53.03
N THR A 13 -18.69 44.94 -52.20
CA THR A 13 -19.25 46.14 -51.58
C THR A 13 -18.11 46.83 -50.83
N PRO A 14 -17.85 48.13 -51.05
CA PRO A 14 -16.74 48.81 -50.36
C PRO A 14 -16.94 48.68 -48.85
N GLN A 15 -15.99 48.05 -48.17
CA GLN A 15 -16.06 47.83 -46.71
C GLN A 15 -16.25 49.17 -46.00
N GLN A 16 -17.41 49.36 -45.38
CA GLN A 16 -17.78 50.60 -44.67
C GLN A 16 -17.22 50.66 -43.24
N SER A 17 -16.47 49.65 -42.80
CA SER A 17 -15.86 49.58 -41.47
C SER A 17 -14.58 48.75 -41.49
N LEU A 18 -13.70 48.99 -40.50
CA LEU A 18 -12.47 48.24 -40.31
C LEU A 18 -12.80 46.75 -40.08
N ALA A 19 -12.20 45.85 -40.86
CA ALA A 19 -12.36 44.42 -40.66
C ALA A 19 -11.90 44.00 -39.24
N THR A 20 -12.61 43.07 -38.61
CA THR A 20 -12.29 42.57 -37.26
C THR A 20 -10.87 42.00 -37.15
N SER A 21 -10.33 41.44 -38.23
CA SER A 21 -8.93 40.98 -38.32
C SER A 21 -7.93 42.14 -38.26
N ALA A 22 -8.22 43.27 -38.91
CA ALA A 22 -7.40 44.48 -38.86
C ALA A 22 -7.52 45.18 -37.50
N ALA A 23 -8.72 45.19 -36.89
CA ALA A 23 -8.93 45.66 -35.52
C ALA A 23 -8.14 44.81 -34.49
N ARG A 24 -8.03 43.49 -34.72
CA ARG A 24 -7.28 42.57 -33.86
C ARG A 24 -5.77 42.82 -33.83
N ASN A 25 -5.19 43.42 -34.87
CA ASN A 25 -3.78 43.82 -34.88
C ASN A 25 -3.47 44.95 -33.88
N LEU A 26 -4.48 45.78 -33.56
CA LEU A 26 -4.37 46.88 -32.61
C LEU A 26 -5.03 46.59 -31.26
N ALA A 27 -5.88 45.56 -31.18
CA ALA A 27 -6.55 45.15 -29.94
C ALA A 27 -5.66 44.24 -29.09
N THR A 28 -5.59 44.50 -27.79
CA THR A 28 -4.92 43.61 -26.83
C THR A 28 -5.82 42.40 -26.53
N THR A 29 -5.29 41.19 -26.73
CA THR A 29 -5.99 39.96 -26.31
C THR A 29 -5.73 39.75 -24.82
N THR A 30 -6.79 39.72 -24.00
CA THR A 30 -6.70 39.29 -22.61
C THR A 30 -6.37 37.80 -22.59
N LYS A 31 -5.24 37.42 -21.99
CA LYS A 31 -4.78 36.04 -21.90
C LYS A 31 -5.07 35.51 -20.49
N SER A 32 -5.55 34.28 -20.38
CA SER A 32 -5.58 33.57 -19.10
C SER A 32 -4.17 33.11 -18.71
N VAL A 33 -3.93 32.88 -17.42
CA VAL A 33 -2.71 32.22 -16.98
C VAL A 33 -2.66 30.81 -17.58
N PRO A 34 -1.47 30.23 -17.82
CA PRO A 34 -1.36 28.85 -18.29
C PRO A 34 -2.17 27.89 -17.41
N GLN A 35 -2.93 26.99 -18.02
CA GLN A 35 -3.75 25.99 -17.34
C GLN A 35 -3.12 24.60 -17.54
N MET A 36 -3.24 23.72 -16.54
CA MET A 36 -2.70 22.36 -16.56
C MET A 36 -3.77 21.38 -16.09
N GLN A 37 -4.05 20.38 -16.93
CA GLN A 37 -5.12 19.39 -16.67
C GLN A 37 -4.76 18.40 -15.56
N GLU A 38 -3.47 18.18 -15.30
CA GLU A 38 -3.00 17.22 -14.29
C GLU A 38 -3.23 17.68 -12.85
N ILE A 39 -3.52 18.98 -12.63
CA ILE A 39 -3.75 19.53 -11.29
C ILE A 39 -5.02 18.92 -10.70
N SER A 40 -4.85 18.18 -9.62
CA SER A 40 -5.93 17.53 -8.87
C SER A 40 -6.24 18.30 -7.57
N SER A 41 -7.27 17.87 -6.86
CA SER A 41 -7.65 18.48 -5.57
C SER A 41 -6.61 18.28 -4.45
N ARG A 42 -5.71 17.30 -4.62
CA ARG A 42 -4.62 16.95 -3.69
C ARG A 42 -5.04 16.84 -2.23
N TRP A 43 -6.16 16.14 -1.99
CA TRP A 43 -6.75 16.06 -0.65
C TRP A 43 -5.79 15.46 0.36
N LEU A 44 -4.94 14.50 -0.03
CA LEU A 44 -3.98 13.90 0.89
C LEU A 44 -2.98 14.95 1.41
N LEU A 45 -2.36 15.73 0.52
CA LEU A 45 -1.38 16.75 0.91
C LEU A 45 -2.00 17.84 1.81
N ARG A 46 -3.29 18.14 1.63
CA ARG A 46 -4.01 19.18 2.38
C ARG A 46 -4.54 18.71 3.73
N THR A 47 -4.78 17.42 3.90
CA THR A 47 -5.41 16.86 5.12
C THR A 47 -4.44 16.11 6.02
N LEU A 48 -3.30 15.64 5.48
CA LEU A 48 -2.28 14.95 6.24
C LEU A 48 -1.52 15.93 7.16
N PRO A 49 -1.43 15.67 8.48
CA PRO A 49 -0.59 16.44 9.38
C PRO A 49 0.89 16.20 9.07
N TRP A 50 1.68 17.27 9.05
CA TRP A 50 3.10 17.22 8.69
C TRP A 50 3.99 17.45 9.90
N VAL A 51 5.02 16.61 10.05
CA VAL A 51 6.08 16.74 11.06
C VAL A 51 7.39 17.14 10.38
N ASP A 52 8.06 18.13 10.95
CA ASP A 52 9.33 18.66 10.45
C ASP A 52 10.52 17.84 10.99
N VAL A 53 11.31 17.26 10.07
CA VAL A 53 12.41 16.35 10.36
C VAL A 53 13.74 17.02 10.07
N GLN A 54 14.39 17.57 11.10
CA GLN A 54 15.65 18.33 10.93
C GLN A 54 16.84 17.45 10.53
N GLY A 55 16.87 16.18 10.95
CA GLY A 55 17.95 15.22 10.68
C GLY A 55 17.81 14.43 9.37
N GLY A 56 16.76 14.67 8.58
CA GLY A 56 16.48 13.91 7.36
C GLY A 56 15.94 12.49 7.59
N THR A 57 15.98 11.97 8.82
CA THR A 57 15.44 10.66 9.20
C THR A 57 14.48 10.75 10.39
N TYR A 58 13.40 9.98 10.34
CA TYR A 58 12.39 9.90 11.40
C TYR A 58 12.24 8.45 11.87
N ARG A 59 12.53 8.19 13.15
CA ARG A 59 12.47 6.84 13.72
C ARG A 59 11.15 6.63 14.47
N VAL A 60 10.44 5.56 14.15
CA VAL A 60 9.21 5.16 14.85
C VAL A 60 9.56 4.09 15.88
N ASN A 61 9.38 4.40 17.17
CA ASN A 61 9.57 3.44 18.25
C ASN A 61 8.22 2.82 18.63
N ARG A 62 8.06 1.52 18.41
CA ARG A 62 6.85 0.77 18.76
C ARG A 62 7.10 -0.17 19.93
N ARG A 63 6.01 -0.51 20.60
CA ARG A 63 5.97 -1.62 21.54
C ARG A 63 5.89 -2.93 20.76
N LEU A 64 6.60 -3.96 21.22
CA LEU A 64 6.48 -5.31 20.69
C LEU A 64 5.15 -5.92 21.17
N SER A 65 4.23 -6.26 20.26
CA SER A 65 2.99 -6.97 20.59
C SER A 65 2.74 -8.10 19.58
N TYR A 66 2.90 -9.34 20.03
CA TYR A 66 2.51 -10.55 19.31
C TYR A 66 1.84 -11.52 20.30
N SER A 67 1.01 -12.42 19.80
CA SER A 67 0.27 -13.39 20.62
C SER A 67 0.75 -14.79 20.26
N VAL A 68 1.61 -15.37 21.10
CA VAL A 68 2.03 -16.78 20.93
C VAL A 68 0.91 -17.71 21.41
N GLY A 69 0.61 -18.74 20.63
CA GLY A 69 -0.26 -19.86 20.97
C GLY A 69 -1.63 -19.86 20.30
N ASP A 70 -1.87 -19.00 19.30
CA ASP A 70 -3.15 -18.94 18.58
C ASP A 70 -3.19 -19.77 17.28
N GLY A 71 -2.08 -20.44 16.93
CA GLY A 71 -1.94 -21.26 15.74
C GLY A 71 -1.72 -20.47 14.45
N ARG A 72 -1.39 -19.18 14.53
CA ARG A 72 -1.10 -18.31 13.39
C ARG A 72 0.23 -17.62 13.55
N VAL A 73 0.96 -17.50 12.46
CA VAL A 73 2.28 -16.86 12.44
C VAL A 73 2.12 -15.37 12.19
N THR A 74 2.68 -14.54 13.07
CA THR A 74 2.72 -13.08 12.91
C THR A 74 4.00 -12.63 12.19
N PHE A 75 3.87 -11.59 11.36
CA PHE A 75 4.97 -11.04 10.56
C PHE A 75 5.21 -9.56 10.86
N VAL A 76 6.45 -9.12 10.71
CA VAL A 76 6.84 -7.70 10.72
C VAL A 76 7.09 -7.25 9.29
N LYS A 77 6.44 -6.15 8.90
CA LYS A 77 6.59 -5.54 7.58
C LYS A 77 7.40 -4.25 7.64
N THR A 78 8.53 -4.22 6.93
CA THR A 78 9.36 -3.01 6.75
C THR A 78 9.39 -2.64 5.27
N GLY A 79 8.49 -1.75 4.85
CA GLY A 79 8.34 -1.37 3.44
C GLY A 79 7.79 -2.54 2.62
N ASP A 80 8.55 -3.02 1.65
CA ASP A 80 8.24 -4.21 0.84
C ASP A 80 8.78 -5.51 1.44
N ARG A 81 9.65 -5.45 2.45
CA ARG A 81 10.24 -6.62 3.09
C ARG A 81 9.36 -7.14 4.21
N VAL A 82 9.11 -8.44 4.19
CA VAL A 82 8.39 -9.17 5.23
C VAL A 82 9.35 -10.09 5.96
N GLN A 83 9.26 -10.13 7.28
CA GLN A 83 10.01 -11.07 8.11
C GLN A 83 9.08 -11.70 9.15
N VAL A 84 9.29 -12.98 9.44
CA VAL A 84 8.58 -13.65 10.54
C VAL A 84 9.23 -13.25 11.86
N ILE A 85 8.42 -13.04 12.90
CA ILE A 85 8.95 -12.81 14.25
C ILE A 85 9.57 -14.13 14.73
N PRO A 86 10.83 -14.17 15.19
CA PRO A 86 11.48 -15.43 15.60
C PRO A 86 10.67 -16.29 16.56
N ALA A 87 10.01 -15.67 17.55
CA ALA A 87 9.18 -16.37 18.52
C ALA A 87 7.94 -17.05 17.90
N GLU A 88 7.40 -16.51 16.80
CA GLU A 88 6.20 -17.02 16.12
C GLU A 88 6.49 -18.27 15.28
N LEU A 89 7.76 -18.60 15.01
CA LEU A 89 8.12 -19.89 14.42
C LEU A 89 7.72 -21.06 15.34
N GLY A 90 7.52 -20.81 16.64
CA GLY A 90 6.95 -21.79 17.59
C GLY A 90 5.49 -22.17 17.30
N GLU A 91 4.76 -21.46 16.44
CA GLU A 91 3.43 -21.91 16.04
C GLU A 91 3.47 -23.17 15.17
N LEU A 92 4.60 -23.39 14.48
CA LEU A 92 4.84 -24.58 13.69
C LEU A 92 4.89 -25.82 14.61
N PRO A 93 4.14 -26.90 14.32
CA PRO A 93 4.15 -28.10 15.14
C PRO A 93 5.54 -28.70 15.32
N ALA A 94 6.42 -28.52 14.34
CA ALA A 94 7.80 -28.99 14.37
C ALA A 94 8.75 -28.17 15.27
N LEU A 95 8.32 -26.99 15.74
CA LEU A 95 9.13 -26.05 16.54
C LEU A 95 8.43 -25.57 17.82
N ARG A 96 7.24 -26.10 18.14
CA ARG A 96 6.37 -25.58 19.23
C ARG A 96 7.00 -25.57 20.61
N ASP A 97 7.80 -26.58 20.94
CA ASP A 97 8.46 -26.70 22.24
C ASP A 97 9.93 -26.22 22.19
N PHE A 98 10.35 -25.55 21.12
CA PHE A 98 11.70 -25.06 20.94
C PHE A 98 11.84 -23.61 21.44
N GLN A 99 12.68 -23.41 22.47
CA GLN A 99 12.76 -22.14 23.23
C GLN A 99 14.03 -21.32 22.96
N GLU A 100 14.97 -21.82 22.13
CA GLU A 100 16.25 -21.14 21.89
C GLU A 100 16.08 -19.99 20.88
N GLN A 101 15.92 -18.77 21.41
CA GLN A 101 15.58 -17.57 20.63
C GLN A 101 16.61 -17.20 19.57
N ASP A 102 17.91 -17.41 19.82
CA ASP A 102 18.98 -17.10 18.88
C ASP A 102 18.90 -17.98 17.63
N VAL A 103 18.57 -19.26 17.80
CA VAL A 103 18.43 -20.22 16.70
C VAL A 103 17.14 -19.95 15.91
N LEU A 104 16.05 -19.61 16.60
CA LEU A 104 14.83 -19.13 15.94
C LEU A 104 15.08 -17.85 15.13
N GLY A 105 15.93 -16.95 15.65
CA GLY A 105 16.36 -15.75 14.93
C GLY A 105 17.12 -16.08 13.65
N GLU A 106 18.02 -17.05 13.69
CA GLU A 106 18.72 -17.53 12.50
C GLU A 106 17.75 -18.15 11.48
N LEU A 107 16.81 -18.99 11.92
CA LEU A 107 15.79 -19.57 11.04
C LEU A 107 14.91 -18.51 10.38
N ALA A 108 14.43 -17.52 11.16
CA ALA A 108 13.64 -16.41 10.65
C ALA A 108 14.39 -15.59 9.59
N SER A 109 15.71 -15.41 9.76
CA SER A 109 16.56 -14.70 8.80
C SER A 109 16.77 -15.45 7.47
N ARG A 110 16.57 -16.77 7.47
CA ARG A 110 16.69 -17.64 6.27
C ARG A 110 15.36 -17.86 5.56
N CYS A 111 14.27 -17.27 6.05
CA CYS A 111 13.01 -17.23 5.33
C CYS A 111 13.14 -16.33 4.08
N GLU A 112 12.82 -16.88 2.92
CA GLU A 112 12.87 -16.18 1.65
C GLU A 112 11.48 -15.66 1.27
N GLN A 113 11.35 -14.35 1.05
CA GLN A 113 10.11 -13.76 0.57
C GLN A 113 9.87 -14.09 -0.91
N ARG A 114 8.68 -14.60 -1.22
CA ARG A 114 8.19 -14.85 -2.58
C ARG A 114 6.79 -14.26 -2.75
N GLU A 115 6.57 -13.65 -3.90
CA GLU A 115 5.26 -13.13 -4.32
C GLU A 115 4.67 -14.06 -5.37
N PHE A 116 3.36 -14.31 -5.27
CA PHE A 116 2.61 -15.14 -6.21
C PHE A 116 1.39 -14.37 -6.70
N GLU A 117 1.16 -14.41 -8.01
CA GLU A 117 -0.03 -13.82 -8.63
C GLU A 117 -1.26 -14.73 -8.51
N ALA A 118 -2.45 -14.15 -8.65
CA ALA A 118 -3.69 -14.92 -8.61
C ALA A 118 -3.72 -15.98 -9.72
N GLY A 119 -3.96 -17.24 -9.33
CA GLY A 119 -3.95 -18.41 -10.20
C GLY A 119 -2.62 -19.17 -10.22
N GLU A 120 -1.54 -18.63 -9.68
CA GLU A 120 -0.25 -19.32 -9.63
C GLU A 120 -0.24 -20.45 -8.60
N THR A 121 0.48 -21.53 -8.92
CA THR A 121 0.61 -22.71 -8.06
C THR A 121 1.85 -22.58 -7.19
N LEU A 122 1.67 -22.61 -5.87
CA LEU A 122 2.74 -22.58 -4.87
C LEU A 122 3.38 -23.96 -4.72
N ALA A 123 2.53 -25.00 -4.70
CA ALA A 123 2.92 -26.39 -4.58
C ALA A 123 1.94 -27.29 -5.35
N SER A 124 2.45 -28.34 -5.99
CA SER A 124 1.67 -29.23 -6.84
C SER A 124 1.47 -30.59 -6.17
N PHE A 125 0.28 -31.16 -6.30
CA PHE A 125 0.01 -32.52 -5.84
C PHE A 125 1.08 -33.52 -6.33
N GLY A 126 1.59 -34.34 -5.41
CA GLY A 126 2.55 -35.40 -5.69
C GLY A 126 4.01 -34.95 -5.85
N SER A 127 4.32 -33.65 -5.81
CA SER A 127 5.71 -33.20 -5.75
C SER A 127 6.28 -33.37 -4.33
N PRO A 128 7.61 -33.51 -4.16
CA PRO A 128 8.24 -33.52 -2.84
C PRO A 128 7.93 -32.26 -2.05
N THR A 129 7.75 -32.39 -0.74
CA THR A 129 7.59 -31.27 0.20
C THR A 129 8.96 -30.86 0.71
N ASP A 130 9.58 -29.87 0.05
CA ASP A 130 10.95 -29.43 0.28
C ASP A 130 11.06 -28.11 1.06
N ALA A 131 9.94 -27.46 1.35
CA ALA A 131 9.90 -26.20 2.09
C ALA A 131 8.61 -26.01 2.88
N VAL A 132 8.70 -25.20 3.93
CA VAL A 132 7.54 -24.68 4.66
C VAL A 132 7.15 -23.33 4.09
N PHE A 133 5.87 -23.12 3.84
CA PHE A 133 5.33 -21.85 3.37
C PHE A 133 4.55 -21.18 4.50
N LEU A 134 4.95 -19.95 4.85
CA LEU A 134 4.30 -19.08 5.83
C LEU A 134 3.57 -17.97 5.07
N LEU A 135 2.24 -17.98 5.10
CA LEU A 135 1.40 -17.05 4.35
C LEU A 135 1.30 -15.72 5.10
N ALA A 136 2.16 -14.76 4.72
CA ALA A 136 2.12 -13.42 5.29
C ALA A 136 0.89 -12.64 4.87
N HIS A 137 0.49 -12.80 3.60
CA HIS A 137 -0.70 -12.15 3.07
C HIS A 137 -1.27 -12.86 1.86
N GLY A 138 -2.60 -12.85 1.75
CA GLY A 138 -3.34 -13.33 0.59
C GLY A 138 -4.19 -14.55 0.92
N ARG A 139 -4.78 -15.15 -0.12
CA ARG A 139 -5.59 -16.36 0.01
C ARG A 139 -5.05 -17.46 -0.87
N VAL A 140 -4.88 -18.64 -0.30
CA VAL A 140 -4.42 -19.84 -1.00
C VAL A 140 -5.48 -20.93 -0.88
N GLU A 141 -5.91 -21.47 -2.01
CA GLU A 141 -6.82 -22.61 -2.07
C GLU A 141 -6.02 -23.91 -2.07
N LYS A 142 -6.39 -24.84 -1.20
CA LYS A 142 -5.96 -26.23 -1.27
C LYS A 142 -6.91 -26.98 -2.19
N ILE A 143 -6.40 -27.47 -3.30
CA ILE A 143 -7.17 -28.17 -4.33
C ILE A 143 -6.77 -29.63 -4.33
N GLY A 144 -7.74 -30.51 -4.22
CA GLY A 144 -7.52 -31.95 -4.33
C GLY A 144 -8.62 -32.62 -5.12
N THR A 145 -8.41 -33.88 -5.44
CA THR A 145 -9.34 -34.66 -6.25
C THR A 145 -10.60 -34.96 -5.44
N GLY A 146 -11.75 -34.46 -5.91
CA GLY A 146 -13.05 -34.74 -5.32
C GLY A 146 -13.51 -36.19 -5.55
N PRO A 147 -14.57 -36.65 -4.88
CA PRO A 147 -15.06 -38.03 -4.96
C PRO A 147 -15.42 -38.52 -6.38
N TYR A 148 -15.59 -37.60 -7.33
CA TYR A 148 -15.99 -37.86 -8.72
C TYR A 148 -14.87 -37.59 -9.73
N GLY A 149 -13.65 -37.30 -9.28
CA GLY A 149 -12.49 -37.05 -10.14
C GLY A 149 -12.29 -35.59 -10.59
N ASP A 150 -13.19 -34.69 -10.21
CA ASP A 150 -13.05 -33.25 -10.46
C ASP A 150 -12.19 -32.56 -9.39
N ASP A 151 -11.50 -31.47 -9.76
CA ASP A 151 -10.77 -30.62 -8.82
C ASP A 151 -11.75 -29.94 -7.85
N SER A 152 -11.56 -30.21 -6.55
CA SER A 152 -12.38 -29.64 -5.47
C SER A 152 -11.52 -28.85 -4.50
N VAL A 153 -12.03 -27.71 -4.04
CA VAL A 153 -11.38 -26.90 -3.01
C VAL A 153 -11.57 -27.61 -1.66
N LEU A 154 -10.49 -28.19 -1.14
CA LEU A 154 -10.44 -28.89 0.14
C LEU A 154 -10.42 -27.91 1.33
N GLY A 155 -9.90 -26.70 1.12
CA GLY A 155 -9.84 -25.66 2.14
C GLY A 155 -9.19 -24.38 1.62
N VAL A 156 -9.34 -23.30 2.39
CA VAL A 156 -8.74 -21.99 2.09
C VAL A 156 -7.83 -21.59 3.24
N LEU A 157 -6.60 -21.25 2.92
CA LEU A 157 -5.65 -20.62 3.83
C LEU A 157 -5.67 -19.11 3.62
N ALA A 158 -5.56 -18.37 4.72
CA ALA A 158 -5.51 -16.91 4.74
C ALA A 158 -4.31 -16.46 5.58
N ASP A 159 -4.13 -15.14 5.69
CA ASP A 159 -3.08 -14.46 6.44
C ASP A 159 -2.81 -15.13 7.81
N GLY A 160 -1.52 -15.37 8.08
CA GLY A 160 -1.04 -16.04 9.29
C GLY A 160 -1.02 -17.57 9.22
N ALA A 161 -1.64 -18.18 8.21
CA ALA A 161 -1.58 -19.63 8.03
C ALA A 161 -0.21 -20.10 7.53
N TYR A 162 0.11 -21.36 7.79
CA TYR A 162 1.29 -22.03 7.26
C TYR A 162 0.92 -23.40 6.68
N PHE A 163 1.80 -23.96 5.85
CA PHE A 163 1.66 -25.31 5.32
C PHE A 163 2.99 -25.88 4.84
N GLY A 164 3.09 -27.21 4.74
CA GLY A 164 4.32 -27.91 4.34
C GLY A 164 5.27 -28.17 5.50
N GLU A 165 4.81 -28.03 6.74
CA GLU A 165 5.56 -28.31 7.96
C GLU A 165 6.11 -29.74 8.01
N GLN A 166 5.49 -30.66 7.28
CA GLN A 166 5.97 -32.04 7.09
C GLN A 166 7.40 -32.08 6.56
N ALA A 167 7.82 -31.09 5.75
CA ALA A 167 9.19 -31.00 5.22
C ALA A 167 10.27 -30.98 6.31
N LEU A 168 9.94 -30.51 7.52
CA LEU A 168 10.88 -30.43 8.63
C LEU A 168 11.07 -31.79 9.33
N THR A 169 10.02 -32.60 9.34
CA THR A 169 10.00 -33.89 10.04
C THR A 169 10.21 -35.08 9.12
N ASP A 170 9.67 -35.06 7.91
CA ASP A 170 9.66 -36.19 6.97
C ASP A 170 10.32 -35.79 5.64
N PRO A 171 11.57 -36.25 5.37
CA PRO A 171 12.28 -35.97 4.13
C PRO A 171 11.63 -36.58 2.88
N GLU A 172 10.76 -37.58 3.03
CA GLU A 172 10.07 -38.24 1.90
C GLU A 172 8.63 -37.75 1.73
N ALA A 173 8.21 -36.73 2.48
CA ALA A 173 6.89 -36.14 2.37
C ALA A 173 6.60 -35.64 0.95
N ILE A 174 5.38 -35.86 0.50
CA ILE A 174 4.85 -35.34 -0.77
C ILE A 174 3.63 -34.47 -0.51
N TRP A 175 3.38 -33.53 -1.40
CA TRP A 175 2.19 -32.70 -1.37
C TRP A 175 0.94 -33.53 -1.65
N GLU A 176 0.05 -33.63 -0.66
CA GLU A 176 -1.24 -34.34 -0.79
C GLU A 176 -2.34 -33.50 -1.49
N TYR A 177 -2.03 -32.26 -1.84
CA TYR A 177 -2.93 -31.34 -2.54
C TYR A 177 -2.12 -30.32 -3.35
N THR A 178 -2.78 -29.65 -4.29
CA THR A 178 -2.23 -28.51 -5.02
C THR A 178 -2.59 -27.22 -4.27
N ALA A 179 -1.60 -26.41 -3.91
CA ALA A 179 -1.80 -25.10 -3.30
C ALA A 179 -1.77 -24.02 -4.39
N ARG A 180 -2.88 -23.31 -4.61
CA ARG A 180 -3.00 -22.28 -5.63
C ARG A 180 -3.39 -20.94 -5.03
N ALA A 181 -2.73 -19.86 -5.43
CA ALA A 181 -3.06 -18.51 -5.04
C ALA A 181 -4.45 -18.11 -5.61
N ALA A 182 -5.40 -17.75 -4.76
CA ALA A 182 -6.69 -17.19 -5.16
C ALA A 182 -6.63 -15.66 -5.34
N THR A 183 -5.73 -15.01 -4.60
CA THR A 183 -5.38 -13.59 -4.73
C THR A 183 -3.87 -13.44 -4.90
N HIS A 184 -3.36 -12.24 -5.17
CA HIS A 184 -1.94 -11.97 -4.98
C HIS A 184 -1.54 -12.34 -3.54
N CYS A 185 -0.46 -13.11 -3.38
CA CYS A 185 0.00 -13.63 -2.10
C CYS A 185 1.46 -13.25 -1.84
N THR A 186 1.75 -12.79 -0.64
CA THR A 186 3.12 -12.65 -0.12
C THR A 186 3.39 -13.78 0.84
N VAL A 187 4.43 -14.58 0.58
CA VAL A 187 4.73 -15.80 1.31
C VAL A 187 6.20 -15.82 1.72
N LEU A 188 6.48 -16.20 2.95
CA LEU A 188 7.83 -16.52 3.40
C LEU A 188 8.04 -18.03 3.26
N VAL A 189 9.07 -18.41 2.51
CA VAL A 189 9.45 -19.80 2.30
C VAL A 189 10.63 -20.12 3.18
N LEU A 190 10.53 -21.17 3.99
CA LEU A 190 11.63 -21.73 4.76
C LEU A 190 12.04 -23.07 4.12
N PRO A 191 13.09 -23.10 3.30
CA PRO A 191 13.56 -24.32 2.66
C PRO A 191 14.08 -25.33 3.70
N ALA A 192 13.76 -26.61 3.52
CA ALA A 192 14.17 -27.66 4.46
C ALA A 192 15.70 -27.85 4.53
N ASP A 193 16.42 -27.57 3.43
CA ASP A 193 17.88 -27.59 3.38
C ASP A 193 18.49 -26.49 4.25
N GLN A 194 17.88 -25.30 4.30
CA GLN A 194 18.30 -24.21 5.18
C GLN A 194 18.12 -24.58 6.65
N VAL A 195 17.01 -25.24 7.00
CA VAL A 195 16.79 -25.75 8.36
C VAL A 195 17.82 -26.82 8.71
N ALA A 196 18.13 -27.73 7.79
CA ALA A 196 19.16 -28.74 8.00
C ALA A 196 20.54 -28.12 8.24
N GLN A 197 20.92 -27.08 7.50
CA GLN A 197 22.19 -26.36 7.70
C GLN A 197 22.27 -25.66 9.06
N VAL A 198 21.17 -25.10 9.56
CA VAL A 198 21.13 -24.52 10.91
C VAL A 198 21.24 -25.63 11.95
N ALA A 199 20.54 -26.74 11.77
CA ALA A 199 20.61 -27.90 12.67
C ALA A 199 22.02 -28.51 12.73
N GLU A 200 22.79 -28.53 11.64
CA GLU A 200 24.20 -28.97 11.63
C GLU A 200 25.10 -28.11 12.52
N ARG A 201 24.76 -26.83 12.72
CA ARG A 201 25.54 -25.87 13.51
C ARG A 201 25.02 -25.74 14.94
N ALA A 202 23.71 -25.96 15.14
CA ALA A 202 23.02 -25.82 16.41
C ALA A 202 22.49 -27.19 16.89
N GLU A 203 23.26 -27.85 17.75
CA GLU A 203 22.90 -29.15 18.35
C GLU A 203 21.51 -29.17 19.03
N PRO A 204 21.03 -28.09 19.70
CA PRO A 204 19.68 -28.07 20.27
C PRO A 204 18.58 -28.30 19.22
N LEU A 205 18.69 -27.67 18.05
CA LEU A 205 17.71 -27.81 16.97
C LEU A 205 17.78 -29.21 16.35
N ALA A 206 18.98 -29.74 16.10
CA ALA A 206 19.15 -31.10 15.59
C ALA A 206 18.59 -32.15 16.54
N THR A 207 18.73 -31.96 17.85
CA THR A 207 18.18 -32.86 18.86
C THR A 207 16.66 -32.80 18.88
N HIS A 208 16.09 -31.60 18.86
CA HIS A 208 14.64 -31.37 18.85
C HIS A 208 13.96 -32.05 17.65
N LEU A 209 14.46 -31.79 16.44
CA LEU A 209 13.91 -32.39 15.22
C LEU A 209 14.05 -33.93 15.21
N ARG A 210 15.16 -34.48 15.70
CA ARG A 210 15.34 -35.94 15.85
C ARG A 210 14.33 -36.55 16.82
N GLN A 211 14.05 -35.89 17.94
CA GLN A 211 13.07 -36.36 18.93
C GLN A 211 11.67 -36.39 18.34
N LEU A 212 11.28 -35.34 17.61
CA LEU A 212 10.00 -35.29 16.91
C LEU A 212 9.86 -36.38 15.84
N ARG A 213 10.94 -36.67 15.09
CA ARG A 213 10.97 -37.77 14.12
C ARG A 213 10.87 -39.16 14.75
N ALA A 214 11.38 -39.31 15.98
CA ALA A 214 11.35 -40.56 16.72
C ALA A 214 9.99 -40.84 17.39
N LEU A 215 9.12 -39.83 17.52
CA LEU A 215 7.76 -40.02 17.97
C LEU A 215 6.96 -40.70 16.85
N PRO A 216 6.34 -41.88 17.09
CA PRO A 216 5.48 -42.50 16.09
C PRO A 216 4.34 -41.52 15.76
N GLN A 217 4.04 -41.32 14.47
CA GLN A 217 2.90 -40.52 14.01
C GLN A 217 1.67 -40.91 14.84
N GLN A 218 1.33 -40.10 15.85
CA GLN A 218 0.09 -40.28 16.57
C GLN A 218 -1.00 -39.91 15.59
N ARG A 219 -1.58 -40.93 14.96
CA ARG A 219 -2.82 -40.80 14.21
C ARG A 219 -3.86 -40.26 15.18
N THR A 220 -4.04 -38.95 15.17
CA THR A 220 -5.26 -38.34 15.67
C THR A 220 -6.42 -39.00 14.93
N ASN A 221 -7.45 -39.41 15.66
CA ASN A 221 -8.66 -39.95 15.05
C ASN A 221 -9.36 -38.85 14.22
N ARG A 222 -10.35 -39.19 13.38
CA ARG A 222 -11.03 -38.26 12.44
C ARG A 222 -11.70 -37.01 13.05
N TYR A 223 -11.58 -36.80 14.36
CA TYR A 223 -12.09 -35.66 15.14
C TYR A 223 -11.01 -34.94 15.98
N GLY A 224 -9.72 -35.28 15.86
CA GLY A 224 -8.63 -34.46 16.38
C GLY A 224 -8.42 -34.40 17.91
N GLU A 225 -9.02 -35.29 18.70
CA GLU A 225 -8.79 -35.30 20.16
C GLU A 225 -7.50 -36.04 20.54
N ALA A 226 -6.63 -35.38 21.30
CA ALA A 226 -5.52 -36.01 22.03
C ALA A 226 -6.04 -36.67 23.33
N PRO A 227 -5.41 -37.74 23.86
CA PRO A 227 -5.72 -38.21 25.19
C PRO A 227 -5.48 -37.08 26.19
N ILE A 228 -6.55 -36.68 26.87
CA ILE A 228 -6.53 -35.68 27.93
C ILE A 228 -5.79 -36.29 29.13
N ASP A 229 -4.54 -35.90 29.33
CA ASP A 229 -3.90 -36.06 30.64
C ASP A 229 -4.31 -34.88 31.52
N LEU A 230 -5.43 -35.07 32.23
CA LEU A 230 -5.97 -34.15 33.22
C LEU A 230 -5.05 -34.15 34.45
N SER A 231 -4.03 -33.29 34.44
CA SER A 231 -3.38 -32.83 35.67
C SER A 231 -4.03 -31.52 36.13
N ALA A 232 -5.24 -31.64 36.66
CA ALA A 232 -5.88 -30.57 37.43
C ALA A 232 -5.23 -30.53 38.83
N GLY A 233 -4.31 -29.58 39.02
CA GLY A 233 -3.72 -29.34 40.33
C GLY A 233 -2.69 -28.22 40.34
N HIS A 234 -3.14 -26.96 40.33
CA HIS A 234 -2.33 -25.86 40.83
C HIS A 234 -3.05 -25.20 42.01
N VAL A 235 -2.52 -25.48 43.21
CA VAL A 235 -2.69 -24.67 44.41
C VAL A 235 -1.37 -23.90 44.58
N GLY A 236 -1.39 -22.59 44.39
CA GLY A 236 -0.21 -21.73 44.58
C GLY A 236 -0.47 -20.30 44.10
N GLU A 237 0.03 -19.31 44.84
CA GLU A 237 -0.06 -17.89 44.49
C GLU A 237 0.55 -17.64 43.09
N ALA A 238 -0.25 -17.09 42.18
CA ALA A 238 0.20 -16.74 40.85
C ALA A 238 1.33 -15.70 40.96
N VAL A 239 2.50 -16.03 40.40
CA VAL A 239 3.54 -15.04 40.13
C VAL A 239 2.92 -14.04 39.17
N LEU A 240 2.59 -12.84 39.66
CA LEU A 240 2.14 -11.75 38.81
C LEU A 240 3.24 -11.52 37.76
N PRO A 241 2.95 -11.64 36.45
CA PRO A 241 3.95 -11.39 35.43
C PRO A 241 4.49 -9.99 35.63
N GLY A 242 5.80 -9.87 35.81
CA GLY A 242 6.46 -8.57 35.89
C GLY A 242 6.19 -7.81 34.59
N THR A 243 5.34 -6.79 34.64
CA THR A 243 5.02 -5.94 33.49
C THR A 243 6.19 -4.98 33.23
N TYR A 244 7.23 -5.47 32.59
CA TYR A 244 8.11 -4.61 31.79
C TYR A 244 7.53 -4.51 30.37
N VAL A 245 7.66 -3.34 29.75
CA VAL A 245 7.20 -3.10 28.37
C VAL A 245 8.41 -3.24 27.48
N ASP A 246 8.48 -4.32 26.70
CA ASP A 246 9.52 -4.50 25.71
C ASP A 246 9.31 -3.58 24.50
N TYR A 247 10.42 -2.97 24.08
CA TYR A 247 10.50 -2.20 22.85
C TYR A 247 10.98 -3.08 21.70
N GLU A 248 10.57 -2.75 20.49
CA GLU A 248 11.08 -3.39 19.28
C GLU A 248 12.61 -3.17 19.17
N ALA A 249 13.36 -4.26 19.00
CA ALA A 249 14.82 -4.24 18.98
C ALA A 249 15.42 -3.57 17.73
N SER A 250 14.67 -3.57 16.62
CA SER A 250 15.06 -2.97 15.33
C SER A 250 13.96 -2.02 14.82
N PRO A 251 13.77 -0.86 15.46
CA PRO A 251 12.71 0.07 15.10
C PRO A 251 12.96 0.69 13.72
N ARG A 252 11.86 0.95 13.03
CA ARG A 252 11.90 1.44 11.65
C ARG A 252 12.30 2.92 11.57
N GLU A 253 13.23 3.20 10.66
CA GLU A 253 13.64 4.56 10.30
C GLU A 253 13.11 4.93 8.92
N TYR A 254 12.49 6.11 8.82
CA TYR A 254 11.96 6.68 7.59
C TYR A 254 12.89 7.80 7.13
N GLU A 255 13.60 7.58 6.03
CA GLU A 255 14.38 8.62 5.38
C GLU A 255 13.47 9.50 4.52
N LEU A 256 13.82 10.79 4.39
CA LEU A 256 13.14 11.69 3.47
C LEU A 256 13.52 11.35 2.03
N SER A 257 12.51 11.05 1.22
CA SER A 257 12.68 10.90 -0.23
C SER A 257 12.77 12.26 -0.91
N VAL A 258 13.39 12.31 -2.08
CA VAL A 258 13.62 13.53 -2.85
C VAL A 258 12.99 13.41 -4.23
N ALA A 259 12.18 14.40 -4.62
CA ALA A 259 11.81 14.61 -6.02
C ALA A 259 12.44 15.89 -6.54
N GLN A 260 13.13 15.81 -7.67
CA GLN A 260 13.83 16.93 -8.29
C GLN A 260 13.50 17.04 -9.76
N THR A 261 13.48 18.27 -10.27
CA THR A 261 13.37 18.53 -11.70
C THR A 261 14.13 19.81 -12.05
N VAL A 262 14.61 19.88 -13.29
CA VAL A 262 15.35 21.04 -13.80
C VAL A 262 14.48 21.76 -14.82
N LEU A 263 14.05 22.97 -14.48
CA LEU A 263 13.36 23.86 -15.41
C LEU A 263 14.39 24.62 -16.23
N ARG A 264 14.23 24.60 -17.56
CA ARG A 264 15.11 25.29 -18.52
C ARG A 264 14.33 26.32 -19.31
N ILE A 265 14.81 27.56 -19.32
CA ILE A 265 14.17 28.68 -20.02
C ILE A 265 15.24 29.44 -20.79
N HIS A 266 15.00 29.71 -22.08
CA HIS A 266 15.89 30.57 -22.86
C HIS A 266 15.79 32.02 -22.34
N SER A 267 16.93 32.68 -22.08
CA SER A 267 16.99 34.04 -21.53
C SER A 267 16.16 35.05 -22.31
N ARG A 268 16.29 35.05 -23.64
CA ARG A 268 15.46 35.85 -24.56
C ARG A 268 13.95 35.75 -24.28
N VAL A 269 13.45 34.59 -23.87
CA VAL A 269 12.03 34.41 -23.57
C VAL A 269 11.65 35.07 -22.25
N ALA A 270 12.51 34.93 -21.23
CA ALA A 270 12.33 35.62 -19.96
C ALA A 270 12.43 37.16 -20.10
N ASP A 271 13.31 37.64 -21.00
CA ASP A 271 13.56 39.08 -21.19
C ASP A 271 12.51 39.76 -22.08
N LEU A 272 12.18 39.16 -23.24
CA LEU A 272 11.35 39.81 -24.27
C LEU A 272 9.86 39.50 -24.17
N TYR A 273 9.48 38.35 -23.60
CA TYR A 273 8.09 37.86 -23.62
C TYR A 273 7.43 37.86 -22.24
N ASN A 274 7.76 38.84 -21.40
CA ASN A 274 7.33 38.90 -20.00
C ASN A 274 6.03 39.68 -19.73
N GLN A 275 5.40 40.25 -20.77
CA GLN A 275 4.15 41.00 -20.65
C GLN A 275 3.02 40.37 -21.49
N PRO A 276 1.79 40.30 -20.95
CA PRO A 276 1.37 40.75 -19.62
C PRO A 276 1.75 39.79 -18.47
N MET A 277 2.40 38.67 -18.77
CA MET A 277 2.59 37.54 -17.86
C MET A 277 4.04 37.12 -17.80
N ASN A 278 4.54 36.89 -16.58
CA ASN A 278 5.93 36.51 -16.38
C ASN A 278 6.15 35.04 -16.78
N GLN A 279 6.98 34.79 -17.79
CA GLN A 279 7.17 33.43 -18.33
C GLN A 279 7.87 32.54 -17.31
N THR A 280 8.90 33.05 -16.65
CA THR A 280 9.66 32.29 -15.67
C THR A 280 8.80 31.91 -14.46
N GLU A 281 8.04 32.87 -13.94
CA GLU A 281 7.15 32.63 -12.80
C GLU A 281 6.08 31.58 -13.13
N HIS A 282 5.44 31.68 -14.29
CA HIS A 282 4.42 30.71 -14.67
C HIS A 282 4.98 29.32 -14.96
N GLN A 283 6.16 29.22 -15.58
CA GLN A 283 6.82 27.93 -15.82
C GLN A 283 7.26 27.26 -14.52
N LEU A 284 7.81 28.05 -13.58
CA LEU A 284 8.13 27.59 -12.23
C LEU A 284 6.88 27.10 -11.51
N ARG A 285 5.79 27.89 -11.52
CA ARG A 285 4.51 27.50 -10.92
C ARG A 285 4.01 26.17 -11.47
N LEU A 286 3.99 25.98 -12.80
CA LEU A 286 3.55 24.72 -13.41
C LEU A 286 4.44 23.54 -13.02
N THR A 287 5.75 23.77 -12.91
CA THR A 287 6.72 22.75 -12.50
C THR A 287 6.51 22.35 -11.04
N VAL A 288 6.22 23.31 -10.16
CA VAL A 288 5.86 23.07 -8.76
C VAL A 288 4.55 22.28 -8.66
N GLU A 289 3.53 22.64 -9.45
CA GLU A 289 2.27 21.87 -9.48
C GLU A 289 2.51 20.42 -9.89
N ALA A 290 3.31 20.17 -10.93
CA ALA A 290 3.68 18.83 -11.37
C ALA A 290 4.43 18.03 -10.28
N LEU A 291 5.37 18.67 -9.58
CA LEU A 291 6.08 18.05 -8.46
C LEU A 291 5.14 17.68 -7.31
N LYS A 292 4.14 18.52 -6.99
CA LYS A 292 3.14 18.21 -5.97
C LYS A 292 2.23 17.05 -6.39
N GLU A 293 1.86 16.94 -7.66
CA GLU A 293 1.12 15.78 -8.17
C GLU A 293 1.96 14.49 -8.06
N ARG A 294 3.26 14.57 -8.34
CA ARG A 294 4.20 13.44 -8.15
C ARG A 294 4.36 13.08 -6.67
N GLN A 295 4.46 14.08 -5.80
CA GLN A 295 4.54 13.90 -4.36
C GLN A 295 3.32 13.13 -3.83
N GLU A 296 2.10 13.53 -4.19
CA GLU A 296 0.89 12.81 -3.76
C GLU A 296 0.88 11.36 -4.26
N HIS A 297 1.32 11.14 -5.51
CA HIS A 297 1.44 9.79 -6.05
C HIS A 297 2.40 8.90 -5.26
N GLU A 298 3.57 9.42 -4.90
CA GLU A 298 4.58 8.69 -4.14
C GLU A 298 4.10 8.41 -2.70
N LEU A 299 3.46 9.36 -2.02
CA LEU A 299 2.89 9.13 -0.70
C LEU A 299 1.86 7.99 -0.69
N ILE A 300 1.20 7.70 -1.81
CA ILE A 300 0.21 6.62 -1.92
C ILE A 300 0.88 5.30 -2.36
N ASN A 301 1.75 5.35 -3.37
CA ASN A 301 2.19 4.17 -4.12
C ASN A 301 3.65 3.76 -3.92
N ASN A 302 4.49 4.60 -3.29
CA ASN A 302 5.89 4.27 -3.08
C ASN A 302 6.04 2.96 -2.28
N ARG A 303 6.97 2.09 -2.66
CA ARG A 303 7.17 0.78 -2.03
C ARG A 303 7.71 0.88 -0.60
N GLU A 304 8.56 1.87 -0.35
CA GLU A 304 9.20 2.05 0.95
C GLU A 304 8.26 2.73 1.93
N PHE A 305 7.69 3.91 1.61
CA PHE A 305 6.89 4.70 2.57
C PHE A 305 5.42 4.94 2.14
N GLY A 306 5.03 4.52 0.94
CA GLY A 306 3.69 4.76 0.41
C GLY A 306 2.60 4.01 1.19
N LEU A 307 1.45 4.66 1.38
CA LEU A 307 0.35 4.14 2.22
C LEU A 307 -0.16 2.78 1.78
N LEU A 308 -0.33 2.55 0.46
CA LEU A 308 -0.83 1.26 -0.03
C LEU A 308 0.12 0.11 0.26
N ASN A 309 1.44 0.35 0.31
CA ASN A 309 2.41 -0.70 0.59
C ASN A 309 2.65 -0.85 2.10
N ASN A 310 2.53 0.23 2.88
CA ASN A 310 2.82 0.23 4.31
C ASN A 310 1.64 -0.11 5.23
N CYS A 311 0.47 -0.43 4.66
CA CYS A 311 -0.60 -1.03 5.43
C CYS A 311 -0.22 -2.46 5.87
N GLU A 312 -0.34 -2.73 7.17
CA GLU A 312 -0.16 -4.06 7.75
C GLU A 312 -1.22 -5.03 7.22
N TYR A 313 -0.87 -6.32 7.16
CA TYR A 313 -1.72 -7.34 6.53
C TYR A 313 -3.04 -7.54 7.27
N ASP A 314 -3.03 -7.52 8.61
CA ASP A 314 -4.25 -7.59 9.43
C ASP A 314 -5.20 -6.40 9.26
N GLN A 315 -4.72 -5.31 8.65
CA GLN A 315 -5.50 -4.11 8.35
C GLN A 315 -5.94 -4.02 6.89
N ARG A 316 -5.61 -5.04 6.09
CA ARG A 316 -6.12 -5.24 4.74
C ARG A 316 -7.38 -6.09 4.79
N ILE A 317 -8.40 -5.64 4.08
CA ILE A 317 -9.71 -6.29 4.04
C ILE A 317 -10.06 -6.51 2.58
N GLN A 318 -10.69 -7.64 2.30
CA GLN A 318 -11.27 -7.95 0.99
C GLN A 318 -12.79 -7.74 1.07
N PRO A 319 -13.43 -7.10 0.07
CA PRO A 319 -14.87 -6.93 0.06
C PRO A 319 -15.58 -8.29 0.05
N HIS A 320 -16.64 -8.43 0.84
CA HIS A 320 -17.37 -9.70 0.97
C HIS A 320 -17.96 -10.18 -0.37
N ALA A 321 -18.41 -9.25 -1.21
CA ALA A 321 -19.03 -9.53 -2.50
C ALA A 321 -18.21 -9.00 -3.69
N GLY A 322 -16.92 -8.70 -3.49
CA GLY A 322 -16.03 -8.07 -4.47
C GLY A 322 -16.25 -6.57 -4.69
N VAL A 323 -17.50 -6.09 -4.58
CA VAL A 323 -17.88 -4.67 -4.68
C VAL A 323 -17.79 -3.96 -3.32
N PRO A 324 -17.55 -2.64 -3.27
CA PRO A 324 -17.46 -1.90 -2.00
C PRO A 324 -18.87 -1.69 -1.40
N GLY A 325 -19.29 -2.56 -0.49
CA GLY A 325 -20.55 -2.45 0.23
C GLY A 325 -20.48 -1.53 1.45
N PRO A 326 -21.64 -1.06 1.96
CA PRO A 326 -21.77 -0.43 3.28
C PRO A 326 -21.11 -1.22 4.41
N ASP A 327 -21.30 -2.54 4.42
CA ASP A 327 -20.77 -3.41 5.47
C ASP A 327 -19.24 -3.48 5.41
N ASP A 328 -18.63 -3.48 4.22
CA ASP A 328 -17.17 -3.46 4.05
C ASP A 328 -16.58 -2.13 4.55
N MET A 329 -17.28 -1.01 4.33
CA MET A 329 -16.88 0.31 4.83
C MET A 329 -17.02 0.41 6.36
N ASP A 330 -18.09 -0.16 6.93
CA ASP A 330 -18.28 -0.26 8.38
C ASP A 330 -17.22 -1.18 9.01
N GLU A 331 -16.86 -2.30 8.36
CA GLU A 331 -15.78 -3.17 8.81
C GLU A 331 -14.45 -2.42 8.81
N LEU A 332 -14.14 -1.71 7.73
CA LEU A 332 -12.94 -0.90 7.62
C LEU A 332 -12.87 0.13 8.77
N LEU A 333 -13.98 0.79 9.11
CA LEU A 333 -14.05 1.71 10.26
C LEU A 333 -13.88 1.01 11.60
N SER A 334 -14.51 -0.15 11.79
CA SER A 334 -14.55 -0.85 13.08
C SER A 334 -13.19 -1.35 13.56
N ARG A 335 -12.27 -1.67 12.63
CA ARG A 335 -10.91 -2.12 12.95
C ARG A 335 -10.02 -1.01 13.52
N ARG A 336 -10.44 0.26 13.39
CA ARG A 336 -9.62 1.43 13.72
C ARG A 336 -10.36 2.41 14.60
N ARG A 337 -9.72 2.86 15.68
CA ARG A 337 -10.29 3.93 16.51
C ARG A 337 -10.00 5.29 15.87
N GLY A 338 -10.98 6.20 15.89
CA GLY A 338 -10.77 7.60 15.53
C GLY A 338 -10.41 7.86 14.06
N SER A 339 -10.91 7.03 13.13
CA SER A 339 -10.73 7.25 11.69
C SER A 339 -11.17 8.67 11.29
N LYS A 340 -10.28 9.42 10.62
CA LYS A 340 -10.51 10.83 10.27
C LYS A 340 -10.92 11.02 8.81
N LEU A 341 -10.49 10.14 7.92
CA LEU A 341 -10.81 10.22 6.49
C LEU A 341 -10.72 8.87 5.78
N PHE A 342 -11.46 8.76 4.68
CA PHE A 342 -11.23 7.79 3.62
C PHE A 342 -10.57 8.47 2.42
N LEU A 343 -9.75 7.72 1.69
CA LEU A 343 -9.17 8.09 0.42
C LEU A 343 -9.49 7.00 -0.59
N ALA A 344 -10.12 7.36 -1.71
CA ALA A 344 -10.56 6.39 -2.71
C ALA A 344 -10.46 6.95 -4.12
N HIS A 345 -10.25 6.07 -5.09
CA HIS A 345 -10.36 6.47 -6.50
C HIS A 345 -11.79 6.95 -6.81
N PRO A 346 -12.01 8.03 -7.61
CA PRO A 346 -13.34 8.54 -7.91
C PRO A 346 -14.33 7.48 -8.43
N ARG A 347 -13.82 6.51 -9.21
CA ARG A 347 -14.61 5.35 -9.70
C ARG A 347 -15.03 4.39 -8.58
N ALA A 348 -14.20 4.20 -7.55
CA ALA A 348 -14.54 3.40 -6.37
C ALA A 348 -15.57 4.11 -5.49
N ILE A 349 -15.47 5.43 -5.32
CA ILE A 349 -16.49 6.26 -4.65
C ILE A 349 -17.84 6.12 -5.38
N ALA A 350 -17.82 6.20 -6.71
CA ALA A 350 -19.03 6.00 -7.50
C ALA A 350 -19.59 4.57 -7.38
N ALA A 351 -18.74 3.54 -7.32
CA ALA A 351 -19.16 2.16 -7.10
C ALA A 351 -19.84 2.00 -5.74
N PHE A 352 -19.23 2.54 -4.68
CA PHE A 352 -19.82 2.59 -3.35
C PHE A 352 -21.17 3.32 -3.32
N GLY A 353 -21.28 4.45 -4.02
CA GLY A 353 -22.56 5.17 -4.16
C GLY A 353 -23.66 4.34 -4.84
N ARG A 354 -23.31 3.54 -5.86
CA ARG A 354 -24.25 2.60 -6.50
C ARG A 354 -24.67 1.48 -5.54
N GLU A 355 -23.71 0.95 -4.78
CA GLU A 355 -23.94 -0.07 -3.76
C GLU A 355 -24.85 0.41 -2.62
N CYS A 356 -24.73 1.67 -2.22
CA CYS A 356 -25.63 2.31 -1.26
C CYS A 356 -27.03 2.52 -1.86
N THR A 357 -27.10 3.08 -3.08
CA THR A 357 -28.38 3.39 -3.74
C THR A 357 -29.23 2.14 -3.93
N ARG A 358 -28.64 1.01 -4.35
CA ARG A 358 -29.37 -0.26 -4.47
C ARG A 358 -29.95 -0.75 -3.14
N ARG A 359 -29.27 -0.48 -2.02
CA ARG A 359 -29.73 -0.83 -0.68
C ARG A 359 -30.68 0.23 -0.09
N GLY A 360 -31.03 1.28 -0.85
CA GLY A 360 -31.87 2.38 -0.39
C GLY A 360 -31.17 3.32 0.62
N ILE A 361 -29.84 3.29 0.65
CA ILE A 361 -29.02 4.10 1.56
C ILE A 361 -28.45 5.29 0.78
N TYR A 362 -28.57 6.48 1.36
CA TYR A 362 -28.02 7.71 0.80
C TYR A 362 -27.01 8.29 1.78
N PRO A 363 -25.69 8.16 1.51
CA PRO A 363 -24.65 8.69 2.37
C PRO A 363 -24.77 10.20 2.55
N GLU A 364 -24.55 10.68 3.77
CA GLU A 364 -24.54 12.11 4.06
C GLU A 364 -23.29 12.80 3.49
N SER A 365 -23.34 14.12 3.35
CA SER A 365 -22.18 14.93 2.98
C SER A 365 -21.70 15.75 4.16
N VAL A 366 -20.38 15.86 4.34
CA VAL A 366 -19.77 16.74 5.34
C VAL A 366 -19.06 17.92 4.66
N GLU A 367 -18.97 19.03 5.37
CA GLU A 367 -18.27 20.22 4.89
C GLU A 367 -16.81 20.21 5.37
N VAL A 368 -15.87 20.19 4.44
CA VAL A 368 -14.43 20.22 4.72
C VAL A 368 -13.79 21.32 3.88
N ALA A 369 -13.15 22.29 4.54
CA ALA A 369 -12.47 23.41 3.89
C ALA A 369 -13.37 24.14 2.85
N GLY A 370 -14.65 24.32 3.19
CA GLY A 370 -15.65 24.98 2.33
C GLY A 370 -16.21 24.13 1.19
N ASN A 371 -15.85 22.85 1.10
CA ASN A 371 -16.36 21.91 0.09
C ASN A 371 -17.27 20.86 0.73
N ARG A 372 -18.37 20.51 0.07
CA ARG A 372 -19.20 19.36 0.45
C ARG A 372 -18.64 18.08 -0.15
N VAL A 373 -18.25 17.15 0.71
CA VAL A 373 -17.64 15.88 0.34
C VAL A 373 -18.53 14.73 0.81
N PRO A 374 -18.73 13.65 0.03
CA PRO A 374 -19.46 12.48 0.51
C PRO A 374 -18.80 11.91 1.78
N ALA A 375 -19.60 11.42 2.71
CA ALA A 375 -19.15 10.87 3.97
C ALA A 375 -19.83 9.54 4.28
N TRP A 376 -19.14 8.72 5.06
CA TRP A 376 -19.71 7.51 5.63
C TRP A 376 -19.55 7.54 7.14
N ARG A 377 -20.67 7.44 7.86
CA ARG A 377 -20.70 7.54 9.34
C ARG A 377 -20.00 8.79 9.89
N GLY A 378 -20.12 9.92 9.20
CA GLY A 378 -19.48 11.19 9.59
C GLY A 378 -18.01 11.33 9.17
N VAL A 379 -17.41 10.29 8.58
CA VAL A 379 -16.02 10.32 8.08
C VAL A 379 -16.02 10.67 6.58
N PRO A 380 -15.33 11.76 6.15
CA PRO A 380 -15.29 12.18 4.75
C PRO A 380 -14.57 11.17 3.85
N ILE A 381 -15.04 11.04 2.60
CA ILE A 381 -14.45 10.22 1.55
C ILE A 381 -13.84 11.13 0.47
N PHE A 382 -12.51 11.29 0.52
CA PHE A 382 -11.81 12.13 -0.42
C PHE A 382 -11.46 11.39 -1.72
N PRO A 383 -11.71 12.02 -2.90
CA PRO A 383 -11.26 11.47 -4.17
C PRO A 383 -9.75 11.65 -4.34
N SER A 384 -9.06 10.59 -4.73
CA SER A 384 -7.68 10.64 -5.23
C SER A 384 -7.53 9.81 -6.50
N ASN A 385 -7.12 10.46 -7.59
CA ASN A 385 -6.83 9.79 -8.85
C ASN A 385 -5.46 9.08 -8.86
N LYS A 386 -4.72 9.15 -7.76
CA LYS A 386 -3.40 8.50 -7.62
C LYS A 386 -3.49 7.07 -7.11
N ILE A 387 -4.64 6.66 -6.56
CA ILE A 387 -4.90 5.26 -6.21
C ILE A 387 -5.10 4.48 -7.52
N PRO A 388 -4.35 3.40 -7.75
CA PRO A 388 -4.35 2.70 -9.02
C PRO A 388 -5.70 2.01 -9.28
N VAL A 389 -6.00 1.87 -10.57
CA VAL A 389 -7.08 1.03 -11.08
C VAL A 389 -6.41 -0.03 -11.95
N THR A 390 -6.56 -1.29 -11.57
CA THR A 390 -5.97 -2.42 -12.27
C THR A 390 -6.69 -2.69 -13.60
N GLU A 391 -6.06 -3.48 -14.48
CA GLU A 391 -6.69 -3.94 -15.73
C GLU A 391 -7.96 -4.76 -15.46
N ALA A 392 -7.98 -5.51 -14.35
CA ALA A 392 -9.14 -6.24 -13.85
C ALA A 392 -10.28 -5.31 -13.34
N ARG A 393 -10.14 -3.99 -13.47
CA ARG A 393 -11.08 -2.98 -12.97
C ARG A 393 -11.31 -3.12 -11.46
N THR A 394 -10.26 -3.41 -10.72
CA THR A 394 -10.24 -3.32 -9.27
C THR A 394 -9.46 -2.10 -8.81
N SER A 395 -9.76 -1.60 -7.61
CA SER A 395 -9.04 -0.50 -6.98
C SER A 395 -9.00 -0.72 -5.46
N SER A 396 -8.54 0.28 -4.72
CA SER A 396 -8.44 0.21 -3.27
C SER A 396 -9.13 1.41 -2.61
N ILE A 397 -9.60 1.23 -1.39
CA ILE A 397 -10.11 2.29 -0.54
C ILE A 397 -9.29 2.29 0.74
N ILE A 398 -8.57 3.36 1.01
CA ILE A 398 -7.79 3.50 2.25
C ILE A 398 -8.60 4.31 3.25
N CYS A 399 -8.47 3.99 4.52
CA CYS A 399 -8.95 4.84 5.59
C CYS A 399 -7.96 4.88 6.73
N MET A 400 -7.87 6.06 7.33
CA MET A 400 -6.77 6.38 8.23
C MET A 400 -7.20 7.27 9.38
N ARG A 401 -6.57 7.03 10.54
CA ARG A 401 -6.39 8.00 11.62
C ARG A 401 -5.15 8.83 11.28
N THR A 402 -5.17 10.13 11.56
CA THR A 402 -4.06 11.04 11.21
C THR A 402 -3.57 11.80 12.44
N GLY A 403 -2.31 12.22 12.41
CA GLY A 403 -1.71 13.06 13.46
C GLY A 403 -0.85 12.30 14.46
N GLU A 404 0.17 12.98 15.00
CA GLU A 404 1.13 12.37 15.92
C GLU A 404 0.51 12.08 17.30
N GLU A 405 -0.25 13.04 17.84
CA GLU A 405 -0.95 12.91 19.14
C GLU A 405 -1.92 11.72 19.17
N ASP A 406 -2.63 11.52 18.05
CA ASP A 406 -3.59 10.44 17.86
C ASP A 406 -2.89 9.12 17.48
N GLN A 407 -1.55 9.06 17.41
CA GLN A 407 -0.80 7.90 16.90
C GLN A 407 -1.34 7.45 15.54
N GLY A 408 -1.48 8.40 14.61
CA GLY A 408 -2.03 8.21 13.29
C GLY A 408 -0.97 8.07 12.21
N VAL A 409 -1.40 8.32 10.97
CA VAL A 409 -0.54 8.56 9.82
C VAL A 409 -0.09 10.02 9.81
N ILE A 410 1.19 10.25 9.56
CA ILE A 410 1.80 11.58 9.44
C ILE A 410 2.61 11.68 8.14
N GLY A 411 2.66 12.90 7.58
CA GLY A 411 3.60 13.27 6.54
C GLY A 411 4.90 13.78 7.16
N LEU A 412 6.03 13.45 6.55
CA LEU A 412 7.35 13.91 6.98
C LEU A 412 7.88 14.89 5.95
N ARG A 413 8.47 16.00 6.41
CA ARG A 413 9.02 17.04 5.55
C ARG A 413 10.23 17.70 6.22
N GLN A 414 10.99 18.50 5.48
CA GLN A 414 12.11 19.28 6.01
C GLN A 414 11.91 20.78 5.75
N SER A 415 11.50 21.51 6.77
CA SER A 415 11.45 22.98 6.73
C SER A 415 12.85 23.61 6.90
N GLY A 416 13.05 24.81 6.36
CA GLY A 416 14.25 25.63 6.60
C GLY A 416 15.41 25.33 5.66
N ILE A 417 15.13 24.77 4.48
CA ILE A 417 16.13 24.50 3.45
C ILE A 417 16.55 25.80 2.73
N PRO A 418 17.79 25.90 2.21
CA PRO A 418 18.19 27.07 1.43
C PRO A 418 17.34 27.23 0.15
N ASP A 419 16.93 28.46 -0.12
CA ASP A 419 16.05 28.87 -1.24
C ASP A 419 14.65 28.23 -1.20
N GLU A 420 14.12 28.03 0.01
CA GLU A 420 12.78 27.51 0.27
C GLU A 420 11.68 28.52 -0.13
N ILE A 421 10.69 28.05 -0.89
CA ILE A 421 9.50 28.84 -1.27
C ILE A 421 8.29 28.42 -0.43
N GLU A 422 8.16 27.12 -0.18
CA GLU A 422 7.15 26.52 0.69
C GLU A 422 7.85 25.43 1.54
N PRO A 423 7.31 25.04 2.71
CA PRO A 423 7.93 24.01 3.54
C PRO A 423 8.33 22.77 2.73
N SER A 424 9.62 22.43 2.78
CA SER A 424 10.24 21.32 2.06
C SER A 424 10.41 21.46 0.55
N LEU A 425 10.02 22.60 -0.04
CA LEU A 425 10.12 22.89 -1.48
C LEU A 425 11.08 24.06 -1.73
N SER A 426 12.16 23.81 -2.45
CA SER A 426 13.16 24.81 -2.82
C SER A 426 13.31 24.98 -4.32
N VAL A 427 13.67 26.20 -4.74
CA VAL A 427 14.02 26.51 -6.14
C VAL A 427 15.37 27.20 -6.16
N ARG A 428 16.37 26.55 -6.77
CA ARG A 428 17.73 27.08 -6.86
C ARG A 428 18.09 27.44 -8.28
N PHE A 429 18.66 28.62 -8.47
CA PHE A 429 19.24 29.00 -9.75
C PHE A 429 20.58 28.27 -9.96
N MET A 430 20.71 27.53 -11.07
CA MET A 430 21.90 26.74 -11.39
C MET A 430 22.91 27.49 -12.25
N GLY A 431 22.51 28.60 -12.89
CA GLY A 431 23.33 29.32 -13.86
C GLY A 431 22.69 29.45 -15.23
N ILE A 432 23.47 30.00 -16.16
CA ILE A 432 23.10 30.21 -17.57
C ILE A 432 24.13 29.48 -18.44
N SER A 433 23.66 28.66 -19.39
CA SER A 433 24.57 27.96 -20.31
C SER A 433 25.11 28.87 -21.42
N GLU A 434 26.11 28.39 -22.16
CA GLU A 434 26.66 29.08 -23.35
C GLU A 434 25.59 29.34 -24.43
N GLN A 435 24.52 28.54 -24.46
CA GLN A 435 23.36 28.72 -25.35
C GLN A 435 22.30 29.67 -24.77
N ALA A 436 22.64 30.44 -23.73
CA ALA A 436 21.75 31.38 -23.06
C ALA A 436 20.50 30.73 -22.44
N ILE A 437 20.63 29.49 -21.96
CA ILE A 437 19.54 28.77 -21.26
C ILE A 437 19.73 28.94 -19.75
N ILE A 438 18.77 29.57 -19.11
CA ILE A 438 18.66 29.69 -17.65
C ILE A 438 18.13 28.37 -17.09
N SER A 439 18.80 27.81 -16.07
CA SER A 439 18.38 26.58 -15.41
C SER A 439 18.02 26.81 -13.94
N TYR A 440 16.86 26.30 -13.52
CA TYR A 440 16.41 26.26 -12.13
C TYR A 440 16.23 24.81 -11.67
N LEU A 441 16.82 24.45 -10.53
CA LEU A 441 16.58 23.18 -9.85
C LEU A 441 15.42 23.35 -8.88
N VAL A 442 14.32 22.64 -9.10
CA VAL A 442 13.20 22.58 -8.17
C VAL A 442 13.27 21.25 -7.42
N THR A 443 13.33 21.31 -6.09
CA THR A 443 13.49 20.13 -5.23
C THR A 443 12.42 20.12 -4.15
N THR A 444 11.81 18.96 -3.90
CA THR A 444 10.95 18.72 -2.74
C THR A 444 11.39 17.49 -1.95
N TYR A 445 11.40 17.59 -0.62
CA TYR A 445 11.72 16.50 0.30
C TYR A 445 10.44 16.03 1.01
N TYR A 446 10.17 14.72 1.04
CA TYR A 446 8.97 14.21 1.71
C TYR A 446 9.06 12.71 2.01
N SER A 447 8.29 12.28 3.01
CA SER A 447 8.02 10.86 3.29
C SER A 447 6.68 10.74 4.04
N ALA A 448 6.26 9.53 4.37
CA ALA A 448 5.10 9.27 5.21
C ALA A 448 5.41 8.18 6.23
N ALA A 449 4.88 8.33 7.44
CA ALA A 449 5.02 7.34 8.49
C ALA A 449 3.66 6.94 9.05
N VAL A 450 3.46 5.64 9.19
CA VAL A 450 2.33 5.04 9.90
C VAL A 450 2.82 4.74 11.31
N LEU A 451 2.34 5.45 12.33
CA LEU A 451 2.93 5.33 13.67
C LEU A 451 2.59 3.98 14.34
N VAL A 452 1.37 3.50 14.15
CA VAL A 452 0.90 2.20 14.65
C VAL A 452 0.08 1.45 13.59
N PRO A 453 0.09 0.11 13.59
CA PRO A 453 -0.64 -0.71 12.63
C PRO A 453 -2.10 -0.31 12.41
N ASP A 454 -2.87 -0.12 13.48
CA ASP A 454 -4.31 0.18 13.42
C ASP A 454 -4.64 1.61 12.93
N ALA A 455 -3.63 2.44 12.66
CA ALA A 455 -3.84 3.79 12.13
C ALA A 455 -4.23 3.81 10.66
N LEU A 456 -3.91 2.76 9.90
CA LEU A 456 -4.13 2.67 8.46
C LEU A 456 -4.75 1.31 8.13
N GLY A 457 -5.80 1.31 7.31
CA GLY A 457 -6.27 0.07 6.69
C GLY A 457 -6.78 0.28 5.28
N VAL A 458 -6.79 -0.79 4.52
CA VAL A 458 -7.04 -0.78 3.08
C VAL A 458 -8.08 -1.84 2.74
N LEU A 459 -9.17 -1.43 2.10
CA LEU A 459 -10.06 -2.33 1.39
C LEU A 459 -9.48 -2.57 0.00
N GLU A 460 -9.11 -3.79 -0.31
CA GLU A 460 -8.40 -4.18 -1.53
C GLU A 460 -9.30 -4.84 -2.55
N ASN A 461 -8.82 -4.96 -3.80
CA ASN A 461 -9.51 -5.64 -4.89
C ASN A 461 -10.98 -5.22 -5.07
N VAL A 462 -11.25 -3.94 -4.81
CA VAL A 462 -12.59 -3.36 -4.88
C VAL A 462 -13.03 -3.28 -6.33
N GLU A 463 -14.01 -4.10 -6.71
CA GLU A 463 -14.56 -4.13 -8.06
C GLU A 463 -15.34 -2.83 -8.34
N ILE A 464 -14.87 -2.05 -9.32
CA ILE A 464 -15.54 -0.80 -9.72
C ILE A 464 -16.40 -0.95 -10.98
N GLY A 465 -16.30 -2.11 -11.64
CA GLY A 465 -16.85 -2.40 -12.96
C GLY A 465 -18.31 -2.84 -12.97
N ARG A 466 -18.89 -3.18 -11.81
CA ARG A 466 -20.27 -3.71 -11.72
C ARG A 466 -21.31 -2.59 -11.81
N TRP A 467 -22.25 -2.76 -12.73
CA TRP A 467 -23.43 -1.92 -12.93
C TRP A 467 -24.67 -2.78 -12.72
N HIS A 468 -25.68 -2.23 -12.02
CA HIS A 468 -26.93 -2.90 -11.68
C HIS A 468 -28.09 -2.17 -12.33
#